data_AF-A0A4Q3YPK6-F1
#
_entry.id   AF-A0A4Q3YPK6-F1
#
_cell.length_a   1.000
_cell.length_b   1.000
_cell.length_c   1.000
_cell.angle_alpha   90.00
_cell.angle_beta   90.00
_cell.angle_gamma   90.00
#
_symmetry.space_group_name_H-M   'P 1'
#
loop_
_entity.id
_entity.type
_entity.pdbx_description
1 polymer ?
#
loop_
_entity_poly.entity_id
_entity_poly.type
_entity_poly.pdbx_seq_one_letter_code
_entity_poly.pdbx_strand_id
1 'polypeptide(L)' 'MAPLKSELLSLRMTPNAKVLLTQCAEREHRSLASMVEHMIHVYAESQGIRLGNDRPPHKNTPSKPHD' A
#
# COMPACT_ATOMS: atom_id res chain seq x y z
N MET A 1 -4.50 2.09 18.15
CA MET A 1 -4.77 1.85 16.72
C MET A 1 -3.91 0.67 16.30
N ALA A 2 -4.50 -0.45 15.88
CA ALA A 2 -3.70 -1.57 15.39
C ALA A 2 -2.96 -1.13 14.12
N PRO A 3 -1.66 -1.45 13.96
CA PRO A 3 -0.95 -1.16 12.72
C PRO A 3 -1.68 -1.87 11.58
N LEU A 4 -2.08 -1.09 10.56
CA LEU A 4 -2.49 -1.65 9.28
C LEU A 4 -1.31 -2.50 8.80
N LYS A 5 -1.52 -3.82 8.73
CA LYS A 5 -0.47 -4.74 8.32
C LYS A 5 -0.24 -4.53 6.83
N SER A 6 1.01 -4.30 6.44
CA SER A 6 1.41 -4.37 5.04
C SER A 6 1.13 -5.78 4.53
N GLU A 7 0.40 -5.89 3.42
CA GLU A 7 0.16 -7.16 2.72
C GLU A 7 1.28 -7.41 1.69
N LEU A 8 1.62 -8.68 1.47
CA LEU A 8 2.66 -9.03 0.50
C LEU A 8 2.16 -8.83 -0.93
N LEU A 9 2.79 -7.91 -1.66
CA LEU A 9 2.55 -7.71 -3.09
C LEU A 9 3.57 -8.50 -3.92
N SER A 10 3.15 -9.61 -4.53
CA SER A 10 3.96 -10.35 -5.50
C SER A 10 3.68 -9.84 -6.91
N LEU A 11 4.72 -9.41 -7.62
CA LEU A 11 4.57 -8.83 -8.95
C LEU A 11 5.70 -9.29 -9.89
N ARG A 12 5.35 -9.51 -11.16
CA ARG A 12 6.31 -9.80 -12.23
C ARG A 12 6.51 -8.53 -13.06
N MET A 13 7.77 -8.18 -13.29
CA MET A 13 8.16 -7.00 -14.07
C MET A 13 9.23 -7.39 -15.09
N THR A 14 9.37 -6.59 -16.15
CA THR A 14 10.46 -6.77 -17.12
C THR A 14 11.81 -6.45 -16.46
N PRO A 15 12.93 -6.99 -16.98
CA PRO A 15 14.26 -6.70 -16.43
C PRO A 15 14.56 -5.20 -16.41
N ASN A 16 14.20 -4.47 -17.47
CA ASN A 16 14.42 -3.03 -17.57
C ASN A 16 13.61 -2.26 -16.53
N ALA A 17 12.34 -2.63 -16.31
CA ALA A 17 11.51 -2.00 -15.28
C ALA A 17 12.09 -2.22 -13.87
N LYS A 18 12.64 -3.41 -13.60
CA LYS A 18 13.32 -3.69 -12.33
C LYS A 18 14.54 -2.81 -12.12
N VAL A 19 15.39 -2.67 -13.15
CA VAL A 19 16.58 -1.81 -13.07
C VAL A 19 16.18 -0.35 -12.80
N LEU A 20 15.17 0.16 -13.51
CA LEU A 20 14.66 1.51 -13.29
C LEU A 20 14.12 1.69 -11.86
N LEU A 21 13.31 0.75 -11.37
CA LEU A 21 12.78 0.83 -10.00
C LEU A 21 13.91 0.87 -8.96
N THR A 22 14.94 0.04 -9.12
CA THR A 22 16.12 0.05 -8.23
C THR A 22 16.83 1.39 -8.26
N GLN A 23 17.14 1.93 -9.44
CA GLN A 23 17.83 3.22 -9.55
C GLN A 23 17.01 4.35 -8.90
N CYS A 24 15.70 4.37 -9.10
CA CYS A 24 14.85 5.39 -8.52
C CYS A 24 14.79 5.25 -6.98
N ALA A 25 14.71 4.03 -6.45
CA ALA A 25 14.72 3.77 -5.01
C ALA A 25 16.06 4.17 -4.36
N GLU A 26 17.18 3.87 -5.00
CA GLU A 26 18.53 4.26 -4.55
C GLU A 26 18.68 5.79 -4.49
N ARG A 27 18.21 6.50 -5.52
CA ARG A 27 18.27 7.96 -5.59
C ARG A 27 17.50 8.65 -4.47
N GLU A 28 16.44 8.04 -3.97
CA GLU A 28 15.62 8.58 -2.89
C GLU A 28 15.97 8.00 -1.51
N HIS A 29 16.96 7.12 -1.44
CA HIS A 29 17.34 6.40 -0.22
C HIS A 29 16.17 5.64 0.44
N ARG A 30 15.28 5.05 -0.37
CA ARG A 30 14.12 4.27 0.11
C ARG A 30 14.20 2.82 -0.33
N SER A 31 13.45 1.95 0.36
CA SER A 31 13.29 0.56 -0.08
C SER A 31 12.49 0.47 -1.39
N LEU A 32 12.64 -0.63 -2.14
CA LEU A 32 11.83 -0.89 -3.35
C LEU A 32 10.32 -0.86 -3.05
N ALA A 33 9.90 -1.42 -1.90
CA ALA A 33 8.49 -1.44 -1.49
C ALA A 33 7.98 -0.01 -1.25
N SER A 34 8.73 0.78 -0.48
CA SER A 34 8.40 2.18 -0.23
C SER A 34 8.38 3.01 -1.51
N MET A 35 9.23 2.67 -2.48
CA MET A 35 9.26 3.33 -3.78
C MET A 35 8.01 3.02 -4.60
N VAL A 36 7.58 1.76 -4.63
CA VAL A 36 6.34 1.36 -5.28
C VAL A 36 5.14 2.05 -4.63
N GLU A 37 5.08 2.11 -3.29
CA GLU A 37 4.03 2.85 -2.59
C GLU A 37 4.02 4.34 -2.98
N HIS A 38 5.19 4.98 -3.04
CA HIS A 38 5.29 6.37 -3.48
C HIS A 38 4.78 6.56 -4.91
N MET A 39 5.19 5.69 -5.85
CA MET A 39 4.70 5.74 -7.23
C MET A 39 3.18 5.55 -7.33
N ILE A 40 2.60 4.67 -6.51
CA ILE A 40 1.14 4.48 -6.43
C ILE A 40 0.46 5.76 -5.95
N HIS A 41 0.96 6.38 -4.88
CA HIS A 41 0.40 7.62 -4.35
C HIS A 41 0.47 8.76 -5.37
N VAL A 42 1.64 8.98 -5.98
CA VAL A 42 1.82 10.03 -7.00
C VAL A 42 0.91 9.79 -8.20
N TYR A 43 0.79 8.55 -8.67
CA TYR A 43 -0.11 8.21 -9.77
C TYR A 43 -1.57 8.49 -9.39
N ALA A 44 -2.01 8.02 -8.22
CA ALA A 44 -3.38 8.23 -7.75
C ALA A 44 -3.71 9.72 -7.62
N GLU A 45 -2.82 10.52 -7.01
CA GLU A 45 -2.96 11.97 -6.91
C GLU A 45 -3.06 12.63 -8.29
N SER A 46 -2.22 12.23 -9.24
CA SER A 46 -2.25 12.76 -10.62
C SER A 46 -3.56 12.47 -11.36
N GLN A 47 -4.24 11.39 -10.98
CA GLN A 47 -5.52 10.97 -11.56
C GLN A 47 -6.73 11.40 -10.72
N GLY A 48 -6.52 12.09 -9.60
CA GLY A 48 -7.59 12.43 -8.65
C GLY A 48 -8.22 11.21 -7.94
N ILE A 49 -7.56 10.05 -7.99
CA ILE A 49 -8.01 8.83 -7.31
C ILE A 49 -7.70 9.00 -5.82
N ARG A 50 -8.73 9.06 -5.00
CA ARG A 50 -8.61 9.07 -3.54
C ARG A 50 -9.12 7.74 -3.00
N LEU A 51 -8.40 7.16 -2.05
CA LEU A 51 -8.94 6.06 -1.25
C LEU A 51 -10.18 6.63 -0.55
N GLY A 52 -11.37 6.19 -1.00
CA GLY A 52 -12.60 6.43 -0.27
C GLY A 52 -12.40 5.92 1.15
N ASN A 53 -12.89 6.65 2.15
CA ASN A 53 -12.73 6.32 3.56
C ASN A 53 -13.57 5.08 3.97
N ASP A 54 -13.89 4.21 3.02
CA ASP A 54 -14.64 2.96 3.17
C ASP A 54 -13.75 1.92 3.87
N ARG A 55 -13.54 2.21 5.15
CA ARG A 55 -13.12 1.22 6.12
C ARG A 55 -14.18 0.12 6.06
N PRO A 56 -13.83 -1.14 5.72
CA PRO A 56 -14.82 -2.21 5.75
C PRO A 56 -15.44 -2.24 7.15
N PRO A 57 -16.77 -2.31 7.28
CA PRO A 57 -17.42 -2.23 8.58
C PRO A 57 -16.89 -3.36 9.45
N HIS A 58 -16.21 -2.98 10.53
CA HIS A 58 -15.84 -3.91 11.59
C HIS A 58 -17.15 -4.58 12.03
N LYS A 59 -17.27 -5.89 11.78
CA LYS A 59 -18.37 -6.69 12.33
C LYS A 59 -18.25 -6.66 13.85
N ASN A 60 -18.94 -5.74 14.51
CA ASN A 60 -19.18 -5.83 15.94
C ASN A 60 -20.08 -7.05 16.16
N THR A 61 -19.47 -8.17 16.55
CA THR A 61 -20.22 -9.28 17.13
C THR A 61 -20.75 -8.82 18.49
N PRO A 62 -22.06 -8.89 18.76
CA PRO A 62 -22.60 -8.52 20.06
C PRO A 62 -22.12 -9.51 21.11
N SER A 63 -21.37 -9.02 22.09
CA SER A 63 -21.03 -9.77 23.30
C SER A 63 -22.33 -10.16 24.01
N LYS A 64 -22.55 -11.47 24.16
CA LYS A 64 -23.64 -12.04 24.98
C LYS A 64 -23.62 -11.43 26.39
N PRO A 65 -24.77 -11.10 26.99
CA PRO A 65 -24.83 -10.79 28.41
C PRO A 65 -24.47 -12.04 29.21
N HIS A 66 -23.57 -11.90 30.16
CA HIS A 66 -23.30 -12.92 31.17
C HIS A 66 -24.42 -12.83 32.22
N ASP A 67 -25.22 -13.89 32.31
CA ASP A 67 -26.06 -14.20 33.48
C ASP A 67 -25.14 -14.66 34.63
#